data_AF-A0A7J4HY84-F1
#
_entry.id   AF-A0A7J4HY84-F1
#
_cell.length_a   1.000
_cell.length_b   1.000
_cell.length_c   1.000
_cell.angle_alpha   90.00
_cell.angle_beta   90.00
_cell.angle_gamma   90.00
#
_symmetry.space_group_name_H-M   'P 1'
#
loop_
_entity.id
_entity.type
_entity.pdbx_description
1 polymer ?
#
loop_
_entity_poly.entity_id
_entity_poly.type
_entity_poly.pdbx_seq_one_letter_code
_entity_poly.pdbx_strand_id
1 'polypeptide(L)' 'MSTIQVSEETKKLISTFGLKGESFETIIRRLYERAVKDQARQFLMSSENCISLDEFKKEIDKKWPELK' A
#
# COMPACT_ATOMS: atom_id res chain seq x y z
N MET A 1 1.51 30.19 1.05
CA MET A 1 2.65 29.32 0.69
C MET A 1 3.26 28.78 1.97
N SER A 2 3.50 27.48 2.01
CA SER A 2 4.25 26.81 3.08
C SER A 2 5.54 26.26 2.50
N THR A 3 6.64 26.36 3.23
CA THR A 3 7.93 25.85 2.80
C THR A 3 8.15 24.46 3.37
N ILE A 4 8.45 23.49 2.52
CA ILE A 4 8.86 22.14 2.91
C ILE A 4 10.32 22.00 2.50
N GLN A 5 11.19 21.69 3.46
CA GLN A 5 12.60 21.39 3.19
C GLN A 5 12.76 19.89 2.94
N VAL A 6 13.43 19.56 1.83
CA VAL A 6 13.81 18.21 1.45
C VAL A 6 15.27 18.23 0.99
N SER A 7 15.95 17.08 1.02
CA SER A 7 17.29 17.00 0.46
C SER A 7 17.27 17.20 -1.06
N GLU A 8 18.40 17.63 -1.62
CA GLU A 8 18.54 17.76 -3.09
C GLU A 8 18.37 16.42 -3.81
N GLU A 9 18.76 15.32 -3.17
CA GLU A 9 18.57 13.97 -3.69
C GLU A 9 17.08 13.61 -3.77
N THR A 10 16.33 13.84 -2.70
CA THR A 10 14.88 13.61 -2.65
C THR A 10 14.16 14.50 -3.65
N LYS A 11 14.56 15.76 -3.78
CA LYS A 11 13.99 16.70 -4.77
C LYS A 11 14.22 16.21 -6.20
N LYS A 12 15.42 15.71 -6.51
CA LYS A 12 15.73 15.11 -7.82
C LYS A 12 14.86 13.89 -8.10
N LEU A 13 14.76 12.97 -7.14
CA LEU A 13 13.91 11.79 -7.23
C LEU A 13 12.45 12.14 -7.46
N ILE A 14 11.89 13.09 -6.71
CA ILE A 14 10.50 13.51 -6.90
C ILE A 14 10.32 14.10 -8.30
N SER A 15 11.27 14.91 -8.75
CA SER A 15 11.23 15.54 -10.08
C SER A 15 11.23 14.55 -11.24
N THR A 16 11.84 13.35 -11.08
CA THR A 16 11.82 12.33 -12.15
C THR A 16 10.44 11.72 -12.38
N PHE A 17 9.53 11.83 -11.41
CA PHE A 17 8.15 11.38 -11.59
C PHE A 17 7.29 12.38 -12.37
N GLY A 18 7.76 13.62 -12.57
CA GLY A 18 7.00 14.66 -13.25
C GLY A 18 6.92 14.50 -14.77
N LEU A 19 5.83 14.98 -15.36
CA LEU A 19 5.73 15.19 -16.81
C LEU A 19 6.25 16.58 -17.21
N LYS A 20 6.58 16.78 -18.48
CA LYS A 20 7.05 18.08 -18.98
C LYS A 20 6.02 19.17 -18.70
N GLY A 21 6.42 20.20 -17.96
CA GLY A 21 5.55 21.33 -17.58
C GLY A 21 4.70 21.09 -16.32
N GLU A 22 4.85 19.94 -15.66
CA GLU A 22 4.16 19.65 -14.40
C GLU A 22 4.86 20.35 -13.23
N SER A 23 4.07 20.97 -12.33
CA SER A 23 4.62 21.64 -11.14
C SER A 23 5.04 20.61 -10.09
N PHE A 24 6.06 20.94 -9.29
CA PHE A 24 6.52 20.08 -8.20
C PHE A 24 5.39 19.75 -7.22
N GLU A 25 4.53 20.72 -6.89
CA GLU A 25 3.37 20.53 -6.02
C GLU A 25 2.36 19.53 -6.60
N THR A 26 2.13 19.57 -7.92
CA THR A 26 1.26 18.59 -8.59
C THR A 26 1.81 17.17 -8.45
N ILE A 27 3.13 16.99 -8.61
CA ILE A 27 3.79 15.70 -8.46
C ILE A 27 3.62 15.18 -7.02
N ILE A 28 3.87 16.03 -6.02
CA ILE A 28 3.71 15.69 -4.60
C ILE A 28 2.27 15.26 -4.29
N ARG A 29 1.27 16.03 -4.77
CA ARG A 29 -0.14 15.71 -4.51
C ARG A 29 -0.53 14.36 -5.11
N ARG A 30 -0.08 14.07 -6.33
CA ARG A 30 -0.32 12.79 -7.00
C ARG A 30 0.35 11.62 -6.29
N LEU A 31 1.58 11.81 -5.80
CA LEU A 31 2.28 10.81 -5.00
C LEU A 31 1.53 10.53 -3.69
N TYR A 32 1.06 11.58 -3.01
CA TYR A 32 0.25 11.46 -1.80
C TYR A 32 -1.04 10.67 -2.04
N GLU A 33 -1.82 11.04 -3.06
CA GLU A 33 -3.07 10.33 -3.41
C GLU A 33 -2.83 8.84 -3.68
N ARG A 34 -1.70 8.49 -4.30
CA ARG A 34 -1.33 7.10 -4.56
C ARG A 34 -0.91 6.36 -3.30
N ALA A 35 -0.14 7.00 -2.43
CA ALA A 35 0.29 6.43 -1.15
C ALA A 35 -0.92 6.12 -0.25
N VAL A 36 -1.91 7.01 -0.20
CA VAL A 36 -3.16 6.77 0.57
C VAL A 36 -3.91 5.54 0.05
N LYS A 37 -4.03 5.40 -1.27
CA LYS A 37 -4.68 4.22 -1.89
C LYS A 37 -3.91 2.94 -1.60
N ASP A 38 -2.58 2.98 -1.64
CA ASP A 38 -1.75 1.82 -1.35
C ASP A 38 -1.83 1.41 0.13
N GLN A 39 -1.80 2.38 1.04
CA GLN A 39 -2.01 2.14 2.46
C GLN A 39 -3.38 1.48 2.74
N ALA A 40 -4.45 1.99 2.12
CA ALA A 40 -5.78 1.39 2.25
C ALA A 40 -5.81 -0.05 1.69
N ARG A 41 -5.13 -0.29 0.56
CA ARG A 41 -5.01 -1.63 -0.02
C ARG A 41 -4.26 -2.58 0.91
N GLN A 42 -3.12 -2.18 1.45
CA GLN A 42 -2.33 -2.99 2.37
C GLN A 42 -3.13 -3.32 3.64
N PHE A 43 -3.88 -2.35 4.16
CA PHE A 43 -4.76 -2.57 5.32
C PHE A 43 -5.86 -3.59 5.02
N LEU A 44 -6.56 -3.45 3.90
CA LEU A 44 -7.69 -4.33 3.54
C LEU A 44 -7.24 -5.72 3.06
N MET A 45 -6.07 -5.82 2.44
CA MET A 45 -5.56 -7.05 1.82
C MET A 45 -4.40 -7.66 2.62
N SER A 46 -4.25 -7.30 3.89
CA SER A 46 -3.23 -7.91 4.75
C SER A 46 -3.54 -9.39 4.94
N SER A 47 -2.59 -10.26 4.59
CA SER A 47 -2.68 -11.70 4.80
C SER A 47 -2.23 -12.12 6.21
N GLU A 48 -1.94 -11.16 7.09
CA GLU A 48 -1.34 -11.39 8.42
C GLU A 48 -2.20 -12.30 9.32
N ASN A 49 -3.52 -12.37 9.09
CA ASN A 49 -4.45 -13.26 9.79
C ASN A 49 -5.29 -14.12 8.85
N CYS A 50 -4.78 -14.41 7.64
CA CYS A 50 -5.46 -15.27 6.69
C CYS A 50 -4.84 -16.68 6.72
N ILE A 51 -5.67 -17.71 6.72
CA ILE A 51 -5.26 -19.09 6.45
C ILE A 51 -5.73 -19.50 5.05
N SER A 52 -5.02 -20.40 4.41
CA SER A 52 -5.45 -20.99 3.14
C SER A 52 -6.70 -21.86 3.31
N LEU A 53 -7.44 -22.09 2.22
CA LEU A 53 -8.60 -22.99 2.25
C LEU A 53 -8.22 -24.42 2.63
N ASP A 54 -7.02 -24.86 2.29
CA ASP A 54 -6.53 -26.19 2.65
C ASP A 54 -6.17 -26.29 4.13
N GLU A 55 -5.60 -25.23 4.72
CA GLU A 55 -5.39 -25.14 6.16
C GLU A 55 -6.73 -25.09 6.90
N PHE A 56 -7.69 -24.32 6.41
CA PHE A 56 -9.04 -24.27 6.97
C PHE A 56 -9.71 -25.66 6.99
N LYS A 57 -9.64 -26.41 5.89
CA LYS A 57 -10.17 -27.79 5.83
C LYS A 57 -9.53 -28.70 6.87
N LYS A 58 -8.20 -28.61 7.05
CA LYS A 58 -7.47 -29.37 8.07
C LYS A 58 -7.89 -28.99 9.49
N GLU A 59 -8.10 -27.70 9.76
CA GLU A 59 -8.56 -27.25 11.08
C GLU A 59 -9.98 -27.71 11.39
N ILE A 60 -10.89 -27.66 10.41
CA ILE A 60 -12.26 -28.16 10.58
C ILE A 60 -12.28 -29.66 10.83
N ASP A 61 -11.56 -30.45 10.02
CA ASP A 61 -11.45 -31.90 10.20
C ASP A 61 -10.87 -32.26 11.59
N LYS A 62 -9.92 -31.46 12.09
CA LYS A 62 -9.31 -31.67 13.41
C LYS A 62 -10.27 -31.30 14.55
N LYS A 63 -11.05 -30.24 14.38
CA LYS A 63 -11.88 -29.65 15.45
C LYS A 63 -13.28 -30.28 15.52
N TRP A 64 -13.81 -30.73 14.39
CA TRP A 64 -15.10 -31.42 14.29
C TRP A 64 -15.00 -32.64 13.38
N PRO A 65 -14.40 -33.74 13.86
CA PRO A 65 -14.26 -34.97 13.06
C PRO A 65 -15.61 -35.63 12.73
N GLU A 66 -16.69 -35.27 13.43
CA GLU A 66 -18.01 -35.90 13.33
C GLU A 66 -18.91 -35.30 12.24
N LEU A 67 -18.48 -34.21 11.59
CA LEU A 67 -19.19 -33.59 10.45
C LEU A 67 -18.89 -34.28 9.11
N LYS A 68 -18.06 -35.33 9.12
CA LYS A 68 -17.61 -36.08 7.94
C LYS A 68 -18.54 -37.23 7.58
#